data_AF-A0AB74CZR9-F1
#
_entry.id   AF-A0AB74CZR9-F1
#
_cell.length_a   1.000
_cell.length_b   1.000
_cell.length_c   1.000
_cell.angle_alpha   90.00
_cell.angle_beta   90.00
_cell.angle_gamma   90.00
#
_symmetry.space_group_name_H-M   'P 1'
#
loop_
_entity.id
_entity.type
_entity.pdbx_description
1 polymer ?
#
loop_
_entity_poly.entity_id
_entity_poly.type
_entity_poly.pdbx_seq_one_letter_code
_entity_poly.pdbx_strand_id
1 'polypeptide(L)' 'MHSENHIDLEIALRKIHELATAEGDLGYAYWYEVGRLLQRAANMQAEIDLLCKELERCRATRADSIRAVKRRQRSASKAR' A
#
# COMPACT_ATOMS: atom_id res chain seq x y z
N MET A 1 5.75 16.13 -11.62
CA MET A 1 5.15 16.17 -10.26
C MET A 1 3.65 16.12 -10.44
N HIS A 2 3.07 14.93 -10.36
CA HIS A 2 1.62 14.79 -10.35
C HIS A 2 1.18 15.10 -8.93
N SER A 3 0.67 16.30 -8.72
CA SER A 3 0.11 16.70 -7.43
C SER A 3 -0.91 15.65 -7.00
N GLU A 4 -0.74 15.23 -5.75
CA GLU A 4 -1.55 14.29 -5.01
C GLU A 4 -3.02 14.72 -5.02
N ASN A 5 -3.78 14.26 -6.02
CA ASN A 5 -5.22 14.12 -5.86
C ASN A 5 -5.45 12.90 -4.96
N HIS A 6 -5.03 13.01 -3.69
CA HIS A 6 -5.35 12.03 -2.68
C HIS A 6 -6.85 12.10 -2.45
N ILE A 7 -7.58 11.17 -3.05
CA ILE A 7 -9.00 11.02 -2.82
C ILE A 7 -9.15 10.52 -1.40
N ASP A 8 -9.66 11.39 -0.53
CA ASP A 8 -10.14 10.98 0.77
C ASP A 8 -11.34 10.04 0.56
N LEU A 9 -11.07 8.75 0.74
CA LEU A 9 -12.04 7.71 0.45
C LEU A 9 -13.22 7.76 1.42
N GLU A 10 -13.02 8.20 2.65
CA GLU A 10 -14.09 8.34 3.64
C GLU A 10 -15.08 9.42 3.17
N ILE A 11 -14.57 10.57 2.73
CA ILE A 11 -15.38 11.65 2.19
C ILE A 11 -16.10 11.20 0.91
N ALA A 12 -15.40 10.50 0.02
CA ALA A 12 -15.98 10.00 -1.24
C ALA A 12 -17.13 9.00 -0.99
N LEU A 13 -16.93 8.03 -0.11
CA LEU A 13 -17.94 7.02 0.23
C LEU A 13 -19.15 7.64 0.91
N ARG A 14 -18.93 8.60 1.83
CA ARG A 14 -20.03 9.34 2.45
C ARG A 14 -20.86 10.10 1.40
N LYS A 15 -20.21 10.75 0.44
CA LYS A 15 -20.91 11.47 -0.64
C LYS A 15 -21.66 10.54 -1.59
N ILE A 16 -21.10 9.39 -1.94
CA ILE A 16 -21.77 8.37 -2.73
C ILE A 16 -23.04 7.89 -2.00
N HIS A 17 -22.95 7.63 -0.70
CA HIS A 17 -24.09 7.22 0.12
C HIS A 17 -25.19 8.30 0.17
N GLU A 18 -24.82 9.57 0.38
CA GLU A 18 -25.77 10.70 0.38
C GLU A 18 -26.50 10.82 -0.96
N LEU A 19 -25.78 10.77 -2.07
CA LEU A 19 -26.35 10.91 -3.42
C LEU A 19 -27.23 9.72 -3.81
N ALA A 20 -26.78 8.51 -3.50
CA ALA A 20 -27.51 7.30 -3.85
C ALA A 20 -28.84 7.17 -3.10
N THR A 21 -28.92 7.72 -1.88
CA THR A 21 -30.17 7.78 -1.11
C THR A 21 -31.17 8.76 -1.72
N ALA A 22 -30.70 9.81 -2.40
CA ALA A 22 -31.57 10.81 -3.05
C ALA A 22 -32.26 10.28 -4.32
N GLU A 23 -31.71 9.26 -4.98
CA GLU A 23 -32.26 8.64 -6.20
C GLU A 23 -33.21 7.46 -5.92
N GLY A 24 -33.45 7.13 -4.65
CA GLY A 24 -34.28 6.00 -4.22
C GLY A 24 -33.52 4.68 -4.05
N ASP A 25 -34.22 3.65 -3.54
CA ASP A 25 -33.61 2.41 -3.04
C ASP A 25 -32.77 1.63 -4.06
N LEU A 26 -33.10 1.72 -5.36
CA LEU A 26 -32.35 1.03 -6.41
C LEU A 26 -30.98 1.68 -6.66
N GLY A 27 -30.92 3.01 -6.62
CA GLY A 27 -29.66 3.77 -6.71
C GLY A 27 -28.79 3.50 -5.49
N TYR A 28 -29.41 3.48 -4.31
CA TYR A 28 -28.76 3.15 -3.04
C TYR A 28 -28.01 1.82 -3.07
N ALA A 29 -28.70 0.72 -3.40
CA ALA A 29 -28.10 -0.62 -3.36
C ALA A 29 -26.91 -0.76 -4.31
N TYR A 30 -27.03 -0.22 -5.53
CA TYR A 30 -25.96 -0.26 -6.53
C TYR A 30 -24.73 0.54 -6.08
N TRP A 31 -24.92 1.79 -5.67
CA TRP A 31 -23.83 2.67 -5.24
C TRP A 31 -23.20 2.24 -3.92
N TYR A 32 -23.96 1.59 -3.04
CA TYR A 32 -23.44 0.98 -1.82
C TYR A 32 -22.43 -0.13 -2.14
N GLU A 33 -22.74 -1.02 -3.08
CA GLU A 33 -21.82 -2.09 -3.49
C GLU A 33 -20.58 -1.53 -4.20
N VAL A 34 -20.73 -0.47 -5.01
CA VAL A 34 -19.58 0.27 -5.58
C VAL A 34 -18.71 0.84 -4.46
N GLY A 35 -19.31 1.43 -3.43
CA GLY A 35 -18.58 1.96 -2.28
C GLY A 35 -17.80 0.87 -1.52
N ARG A 36 -18.42 -0.28 -1.30
CA ARG A 36 -17.76 -1.45 -0.69
C ARG A 36 -16.57 -1.94 -1.52
N LEU A 37 -16.70 -1.96 -2.85
CA LEU A 37 -15.60 -2.32 -3.74
C LEU A 37 -14.42 -1.37 -3.61
N LEU A 38 -14.68 -0.06 -3.61
CA LEU A 38 -13.64 0.96 -3.44
C LEU A 38 -12.92 0.84 -2.10
N GLN A 39 -13.67 0.62 -1.00
CA GLN A 39 -13.08 0.40 0.32
C GLN A 39 -12.15 -0.82 0.34
N ARG A 40 -12.58 -1.93 -0.26
CA ARG A 40 -11.74 -3.14 -0.36
C ARG A 40 -10.48 -2.89 -1.19
N ALA A 41 -10.59 -2.18 -2.30
CA ALA A 41 -9.45 -1.85 -3.15
C ALA A 41 -8.43 -0.97 -2.39
N ALA A 42 -8.89 0.02 -1.64
CA ALA A 42 -8.00 0.87 -0.84
C ALA A 42 -7.31 0.10 0.30
N ASN A 43 -8.03 -0.79 0.99
CA ASN A 43 -7.43 -1.67 1.99
C ASN A 43 -6.34 -2.56 1.37
N MET A 44 -6.62 -3.14 0.20
CA MET A 44 -5.65 -3.97 -0.54
C MET A 44 -4.43 -3.15 -0.99
N GLN A 45 -4.62 -1.91 -1.43
CA GLN A 45 -3.50 -1.01 -1.77
C GLN A 45 -2.62 -0.71 -0.56
N ALA A 46 -3.22 -0.43 0.60
CA ALA A 46 -2.49 -0.20 1.84
C ALA A 46 -1.67 -1.44 2.27
N GLU A 47 -2.22 -2.64 2.10
CA GLU A 47 -1.51 -3.90 2.35
C GLU A 47 -0.34 -4.11 1.36
N ILE A 48 -0.55 -3.84 0.07
CA ILE A 48 0.53 -3.87 -0.93
C ILE A 48 1.65 -2.91 -0.56
N ASP A 49 1.33 -1.68 -0.16
CA ASP A 49 2.32 -0.67 0.22
C ASP A 49 3.13 -1.10 1.46
N LEU A 50 2.47 -1.76 2.42
CA LEU A 50 3.12 -2.33 3.60
C LEU A 50 4.06 -3.48 3.22
N LEU A 51 3.59 -4.43 2.42
CA LEU A 51 4.38 -5.57 1.95
C LEU A 51 5.58 -5.13 1.11
N CYS A 52 5.42 -4.10 0.27
CA CYS A 52 6.52 -3.50 -0.49
C CYS A 52 7.61 -2.95 0.44
N LYS A 53 7.23 -2.21 1.49
CA LYS A 53 8.19 -1.68 2.49
C LYS A 53 8.90 -2.81 3.24
N GLU A 54 8.19 -3.87 3.60
CA GLU A 54 8.79 -5.04 4.26
C GLU A 54 9.80 -5.74 3.34
N LEU A 55 9.44 -5.95 2.07
CA LEU A 55 10.31 -6.56 1.08
C LEU A 55 11.60 -5.75 0.87
N GLU A 56 11.50 -4.42 0.81
CA GLU A 56 12.65 -3.53 0.73
C GLU A 56 13.58 -3.68 1.93
N ARG A 57 13.03 -3.73 3.15
CA ARG A 57 13.82 -3.96 4.37
C ARG A 57 14.52 -5.31 4.34
N CYS A 58 13.81 -6.39 3.98
CA CYS A 58 14.41 -7.72 3.86
C CYS A 58 15.57 -7.73 2.85
N ARG A 59 15.40 -7.07 1.71
CA ARG A 59 16.45 -6.95 0.68
C ARG A 59 17.66 -6.17 1.19
N ALA A 60 17.45 -5.07 1.91
CA ALA A 60 18.52 -4.27 2.52
C ALA A 60 19.31 -5.08 3.55
N THR A 61 18.63 -5.74 4.49
CA THR A 61 19.27 -6.60 5.50
C THR A 61 20.10 -7.72 4.86
N ARG A 62 19.59 -8.34 3.79
CA ARG A 62 20.33 -9.36 3.04
C ARG A 62 21.56 -8.80 2.35
N ALA A 63 21.47 -7.60 1.77
CA ALA A 63 22.62 -6.95 1.15
C ALA A 63 23.71 -6.63 2.18
N ASP A 64 23.31 -6.18 3.38
CA ASP A 64 24.24 -5.85 4.45
C ASP A 64 24.93 -7.07 5.05
N SER A 65 24.21 -8.17 5.21
CA SER A 65 24.82 -9.43 5.66
C SER A 65 25.86 -9.94 4.65
N ILE A 66 25.56 -9.89 3.35
CA ILE A 66 26.50 -10.26 2.28
C ILE A 66 27.74 -9.34 2.31
N ARG A 67 27.54 -8.03 2.48
CA ARG A 67 28.64 -7.05 2.60
C ARG A 67 29.52 -7.34 3.82
N ALA A 68 28.91 -7.65 4.97
CA ALA A 68 29.62 -7.99 6.19
C ALA A 68 30.49 -9.25 6.03
N VAL A 69 29.96 -10.30 5.38
CA VAL A 69 30.70 -11.54 5.10
C VAL A 69 31.89 -11.26 4.18
N LYS A 70 31.68 -10.54 3.07
CA LYS A 70 32.78 -10.17 2.15
C LYS A 70 33.86 -9.35 2.85
N ARG A 71 33.49 -8.43 3.74
CA ARG A 71 34.45 -7.62 4.52
C ARG A 71 35.31 -8.50 5.42
N ARG A 72 34.69 -9.45 6.15
CA ARG A 72 35.41 -10.40 7.03
C ARG A 72 36.40 -11.27 6.27
N GLN A 73 36.01 -11.76 5.08
CA GLN A 73 36.90 -12.57 4.23
C GLN A 73 38.12 -11.77 3.76
N ARG A 74 37.94 -10.53 3.32
CA ARG A 74 39.03 -9.65 2.87
C ARG A 74 40.01 -9.27 4.00
N SER A 75 39.52 -9.07 5.22
CA SER A 75 40.41 -8.81 6.37
C SER A 75 41.22 -10.05 6.76
N ALA A 76 40.63 -11.25 6.65
CA ALA A 76 41.32 -12.50 6.96
C ALA A 76 42.40 -12.85 5.92
N SER A 77 42.19 -12.52 4.64
CA SER A 77 43.18 -12.75 3.58
C SER A 77 44.34 -11.75 3.59
N LYS A 78 44.16 -10.56 4.21
CA LYS A 78 45.22 -9.52 4.31
C LYS A 78 46.13 -9.72 5.54
N ALA A 79 45.70 -10.52 6.50
CA ALA A 79 46.43 -10.82 7.73
C ALA A 79 47.30 -12.11 7.63
N ARG A 80 47.30 -12.76 6.47
CA ARG A 80 48.20 -13.87 6.10
C ARG A 80 49.22 -13.36 5.11
#